data_AF-A0A9Y1BRY0-F1
#
_entry.id   AF-A0A9Y1BRY0-F1
#
_cell.length_a   1.000
_cell.length_b   1.000
_cell.length_c   1.000
_cell.angle_alpha   90.00
_cell.angle_beta   90.00
_cell.angle_gamma   90.00
#
_symmetry.space_group_name_H-M   'P 1'
#
loop_
_entity.id
_entity.type
_entity.pdbx_description
1 polymer ?
#
loop_
_entity_poly.entity_id
_entity_poly.type
_entity_poly.pdbx_seq_one_letter_code
_entity_poly.pdbx_strand_id
1 'polypeptide(L)'
;MEKEVIICPNCSKEFEIRACSSINLNEEPFRLKQILNGKINVYKCPKCKTEVKYKSHILVTKIKDEVTEWYWLVSKKHQEPTYKETLLKTILPNVQSTGLIQQHVVFVDFGKPQEGLKFVLGDQKPQSESDWISLGKVLAGEEAIRCFQKALRINSKNLEAKTLLHQELDKLKTYS
;
A
#
# COMPACT_ATOMS: atom_id res chain seq x y z
N MET A 1 13.75 -15.61 0.25
CA MET A 1 13.71 -14.59 -0.83
C MET A 1 13.96 -15.30 -2.14
N GLU A 2 12.97 -15.29 -3.03
CA GLU A 2 13.07 -15.91 -4.35
C GLU A 2 13.96 -15.07 -5.27
N LYS A 3 14.71 -15.77 -6.12
CA LYS A 3 15.49 -15.13 -7.17
C LYS A 3 14.59 -14.94 -8.38
N GLU A 4 14.55 -13.72 -8.88
CA GLU A 4 13.76 -13.35 -10.04
C GLU A 4 14.68 -12.74 -11.09
N VAL A 5 14.45 -13.03 -12.37
CA VAL A 5 15.16 -12.37 -13.47
C VAL A 5 14.28 -11.23 -13.98
N ILE A 6 14.83 -10.01 -13.98
CA ILE A 6 14.14 -8.83 -14.49
C ILE A 6 14.91 -8.19 -15.63
N ILE A 7 14.18 -7.49 -16.51
CA ILE A 7 14.72 -6.77 -17.65
C ILE A 7 14.79 -5.29 -17.34
N CYS A 8 15.96 -4.66 -17.54
CA CYS A 8 16.09 -3.22 -17.43
C CYS A 8 15.30 -2.52 -18.53
N PRO A 9 14.36 -1.60 -18.22
CA PRO A 9 13.56 -0.91 -19.23
C PRO A 9 14.35 0.08 -20.09
N ASN A 10 15.57 0.46 -19.67
CA ASN A 10 16.39 1.44 -20.38
C ASN A 10 17.38 0.80 -21.37
N CYS A 11 17.97 -0.35 -21.02
CA CYS A 11 19.04 -0.94 -21.84
C CYS A 11 18.83 -2.44 -22.12
N SER A 12 17.65 -2.97 -21.80
CA SER A 12 17.23 -4.36 -21.97
C SER A 12 18.15 -5.40 -21.35
N LYS A 13 19.01 -5.01 -20.40
CA LYS A 13 19.88 -5.94 -19.68
C LYS A 13 19.02 -6.76 -18.72
N GLU A 14 19.07 -8.08 -18.87
CA GLU A 14 18.58 -9.03 -17.89
C GLU A 14 19.55 -9.15 -16.71
N PHE A 15 19.00 -9.21 -15.50
CA PHE A 15 19.75 -9.45 -14.27
C PHE A 15 18.89 -10.06 -13.17
N GLU A 16 19.53 -10.85 -12.31
CA GLU A 16 18.89 -11.45 -11.13
C GLU A 16 18.69 -10.42 -10.03
N ILE A 17 17.53 -10.47 -9.40
CA ILE A 17 17.20 -9.75 -8.17
C ILE A 17 16.72 -10.73 -7.11
N ARG A 18 16.73 -10.28 -5.85
CA ARG A 18 16.04 -10.95 -4.76
C ARG A 18 14.82 -10.12 -4.40
N ALA A 19 13.65 -10.53 -4.90
CA ALA A 19 12.39 -9.85 -4.61
C ALA A 19 11.98 -10.10 -3.16
N CYS A 20 11.50 -9.04 -2.50
CA CYS A 20 10.85 -9.13 -1.21
C CYS A 20 9.35 -9.31 -1.44
N SER A 21 8.82 -10.47 -1.06
CA SER A 21 7.40 -10.81 -1.13
C SER A 21 6.72 -10.74 0.23
N SER A 22 7.48 -10.82 1.33
CA SER A 22 6.97 -10.65 2.68
C SER A 22 7.99 -9.95 3.60
N ILE A 23 7.48 -9.25 4.61
CA ILE A 23 8.23 -8.53 5.64
C ILE A 23 7.52 -8.72 6.98
N ASN A 24 8.24 -9.17 8.02
CA ASN A 24 7.75 -9.12 9.39
C ASN A 24 8.34 -7.89 10.09
N LEU A 25 7.52 -6.88 10.39
CA LEU A 25 8.01 -5.63 11.02
C LEU A 25 8.41 -5.79 12.48
N ASN A 26 7.95 -6.84 13.16
CA ASN A 26 8.38 -7.14 14.53
C ASN A 26 9.81 -7.71 14.53
N GLU A 27 10.20 -8.45 13.49
CA GLU A 27 11.55 -9.00 13.33
C GLU A 27 12.50 -8.05 12.59
N GLU A 28 11.99 -7.30 11.61
CA GLU A 28 12.76 -6.38 10.77
C GLU A 28 12.24 -4.93 10.85
N PRO A 29 12.25 -4.27 12.02
CA PRO A 29 11.66 -2.93 12.17
C PRO A 29 12.31 -1.86 11.29
N PHE A 30 13.58 -2.05 10.91
CA PHE A 30 14.29 -1.15 9.99
C PHE A 30 13.66 -1.10 8.58
N ARG A 31 12.94 -2.16 8.18
CA ARG A 31 12.23 -2.23 6.89
C ARG A 31 11.10 -1.22 6.79
N LEU A 32 10.50 -0.79 7.92
CA LEU A 32 9.45 0.22 7.93
C LEU A 32 9.91 1.48 7.19
N LYS A 33 11.11 2.00 7.52
CA LYS A 33 11.66 3.18 6.85
C LYS A 33 11.87 2.95 5.36
N GLN A 34 12.23 1.74 4.93
CA GLN A 34 12.37 1.42 3.51
C GLN A 34 11.02 1.40 2.79
N ILE A 35 9.99 0.82 3.42
CA ILE A 35 8.61 0.80 2.90
C ILE A 35 8.09 2.23 2.74
N LEU A 36 8.17 3.05 3.79
CA LEU A 36 7.66 4.42 3.80
C LEU A 36 8.32 5.30 2.72
N ASN A 37 9.60 5.06 2.43
CA ASN A 37 10.35 5.79 1.41
C ASN A 37 10.25 5.17 0.00
N GLY A 38 9.43 4.12 -0.18
CA GLY A 38 9.26 3.43 -1.45
C GLY A 38 10.50 2.69 -1.94
N LYS A 39 11.45 2.35 -1.06
CA LYS A 39 12.75 1.75 -1.41
C LYS A 39 12.73 0.22 -1.47
N ILE A 40 11.60 -0.41 -1.16
CA ILE A 40 11.45 -1.86 -1.28
C ILE A 40 11.29 -2.24 -2.75
N ASN A 41 11.96 -3.32 -3.16
CA ASN A 41 11.96 -3.86 -4.51
C ASN A 41 12.37 -2.82 -5.58
N VAL A 42 13.30 -1.93 -5.22
CA VAL A 42 13.97 -1.00 -6.14
C VAL A 42 15.42 -1.43 -6.31
N TYR A 43 15.85 -1.63 -7.55
CA TYR A 43 17.17 -2.15 -7.90
C TYR A 43 17.86 -1.23 -8.90
N LYS A 44 19.19 -1.24 -8.94
CA LYS A 44 19.96 -0.54 -9.98
C LYS A 44 20.41 -1.52 -11.04
N CYS A 45 20.13 -1.22 -12.30
CA CYS A 45 20.62 -2.02 -13.42
C CYS A 45 22.16 -2.09 -13.37
N PRO A 46 22.77 -3.29 -13.47
CA PRO A 46 24.22 -3.42 -13.37
C PRO A 46 24.95 -2.72 -14.54
N LYS A 47 24.31 -2.64 -15.72
CA LYS A 47 24.86 -2.05 -16.96
C LYS A 47 24.74 -0.52 -16.99
N CYS A 48 23.52 0.02 -16.96
CA CYS A 48 23.29 1.47 -17.16
C CYS A 48 22.95 2.23 -15.87
N LYS A 49 22.93 1.56 -14.71
CA LYS A 49 22.62 2.13 -13.38
C LYS A 49 21.21 2.72 -13.20
N THR A 50 20.36 2.66 -14.23
CA THR A 50 18.94 3.02 -14.14
C THR A 50 18.25 2.25 -13.02
N GLU A 51 17.41 2.94 -12.25
CA GLU A 51 16.56 2.30 -11.23
C GLU A 51 15.42 1.52 -11.87
N VAL A 52 15.27 0.28 -11.44
CA VAL A 52 14.25 -0.67 -11.90
C VAL A 52 13.38 -1.05 -10.71
N LYS A 53 12.06 -0.91 -10.87
CA LYS A 53 11.07 -1.13 -9.82
C LYS A 53 10.37 -2.45 -10.08
N TYR A 54 10.49 -3.41 -9.17
CA TYR A 54 9.78 -4.67 -9.25
C TYR A 54 8.46 -4.57 -8.48
N LYS A 55 7.35 -4.52 -9.22
CA LYS A 55 6.01 -4.27 -8.70
C LYS A 55 5.32 -5.59 -8.35
N SER A 56 5.78 -6.27 -7.31
CA SER A 56 5.10 -7.43 -6.72
C SER A 56 4.22 -7.00 -5.55
N HIS A 57 3.20 -7.80 -5.21
CA HIS A 57 2.55 -7.66 -3.92
C HIS A 57 3.54 -7.98 -2.79
N ILE A 58 3.41 -7.29 -1.66
CA ILE A 58 4.24 -7.52 -0.48
C ILE A 58 3.33 -7.70 0.73
N LEU A 59 3.43 -8.85 1.39
CA LEU A 59 2.77 -9.09 2.67
C LEU A 59 3.60 -8.50 3.80
N VAL A 60 3.04 -7.53 4.53
CA VAL A 60 3.67 -6.97 5.72
C VAL A 60 2.93 -7.47 6.94
N THR A 61 3.64 -8.15 7.84
CA THR A 61 3.11 -8.64 9.11
C THR A 61 3.52 -7.69 10.24
N LYS A 62 2.55 -7.34 11.09
CA LYS A 62 2.77 -6.65 12.36
C LYS A 62 1.97 -7.36 13.44
N ILE A 63 2.58 -7.61 14.59
CA ILE A 63 1.90 -8.17 15.76
C ILE A 63 1.79 -7.06 16.79
N LYS A 64 0.56 -6.76 17.21
CA LYS A 64 0.26 -5.73 18.20
C LYS A 64 -0.84 -6.23 19.13
N ASP A 65 -0.61 -6.14 20.44
CA ASP A 65 -1.59 -6.50 21.47
C ASP A 65 -2.21 -7.90 21.24
N GLU A 66 -1.35 -8.88 20.91
CA GLU A 66 -1.71 -10.28 20.58
C GLU A 66 -2.55 -10.48 19.30
N VAL A 67 -2.83 -9.40 18.57
CA VAL A 67 -3.47 -9.44 17.25
C VAL A 67 -2.39 -9.44 16.17
N THR A 68 -2.52 -10.36 15.22
CA THR A 68 -1.68 -10.37 14.03
C THR A 68 -2.36 -9.54 12.94
N GLU A 69 -1.69 -8.52 12.46
CA GLU A 69 -2.14 -7.68 11.35
C GLU A 69 -1.33 -8.00 10.10
N TRP A 70 -2.04 -8.28 9.01
CA TRP A 70 -1.47 -8.51 7.68
C TRP A 70 -1.86 -7.37 6.75
N TYR A 71 -0.86 -6.70 6.20
CA TYR A 71 -1.02 -5.61 5.25
C TYR A 71 -0.49 -6.04 3.88
N TRP A 72 -1.38 -6.20 2.92
CA TRP A 72 -1.03 -6.44 1.53
C TRP A 72 -0.72 -5.11 0.85
N LEU A 73 0.56 -4.85 0.60
CA LEU A 73 1.00 -3.71 -0.22
C LEU A 73 0.81 -4.07 -1.69
N VAL A 74 -0.10 -3.35 -2.34
CA VAL A 74 -0.55 -3.60 -3.71
C VAL A 74 -0.24 -2.39 -4.58
N SER A 75 0.09 -2.62 -5.85
CA SER A 75 0.31 -1.52 -6.79
C SER A 75 -0.95 -0.66 -6.94
N LYS A 76 -0.79 0.66 -6.89
CA LYS A 76 -1.90 1.63 -7.02
C LYS A 76 -2.74 1.49 -8.30
N LYS A 77 -2.21 0.85 -9.33
CA LYS A 77 -2.97 0.45 -10.54
C LYS A 77 -4.22 -0.41 -10.24
N HIS A 78 -4.26 -1.06 -9.08
CA HIS A 78 -5.38 -1.88 -8.61
C HIS A 78 -6.27 -1.16 -7.60
N GLN A 79 -6.10 0.16 -7.41
CA GLN A 79 -6.87 0.97 -6.45
C GLN A 79 -8.28 1.29 -6.98
N GLU A 80 -9.04 0.23 -7.22
CA GLU A 80 -10.47 0.25 -7.43
C GLU A 80 -11.20 -0.37 -6.22
N PRO A 81 -12.45 0.02 -5.95
CA PRO A 81 -13.11 -0.33 -4.69
C PRO A 81 -13.29 -1.83 -4.44
N THR A 82 -13.48 -2.65 -5.48
CA THR A 82 -13.78 -4.09 -5.38
C THR A 82 -12.54 -5.00 -5.39
N TYR A 83 -11.36 -4.42 -5.64
CA TYR A 83 -10.13 -5.20 -5.76
C TYR A 83 -9.73 -5.84 -4.43
N LYS A 84 -10.00 -5.16 -3.32
CA LYS A 84 -9.71 -5.65 -1.97
C LYS A 84 -10.39 -7.00 -1.74
N GLU A 85 -11.70 -7.08 -1.98
CA GLU A 85 -12.48 -8.29 -1.79
C GLU A 85 -12.02 -9.39 -2.77
N THR A 86 -11.73 -9.00 -4.01
CA THR A 86 -11.23 -9.93 -5.03
C THR A 86 -9.91 -10.57 -4.61
N LEU A 87 -8.93 -9.75 -4.21
CA LEU A 87 -7.63 -10.21 -3.76
C LEU A 87 -7.74 -11.14 -2.56
N LEU A 88 -8.51 -10.74 -1.53
CA LEU A 88 -8.66 -11.52 -0.31
C LEU A 88 -9.33 -12.88 -0.58
N LYS A 89 -10.34 -12.93 -1.47
CA LYS A 89 -10.95 -14.21 -1.90
C LYS A 89 -9.95 -15.11 -2.64
N THR A 90 -9.07 -14.55 -3.47
CA THR A 90 -8.06 -15.33 -4.20
C THR A 90 -6.98 -15.89 -3.29
N ILE A 91 -6.51 -15.10 -2.33
CA ILE A 91 -5.42 -15.53 -1.43
C ILE A 91 -5.95 -16.46 -0.33
N LEU A 92 -7.24 -16.33 0.04
CA LEU A 92 -7.84 -17.05 1.18
C LEU A 92 -9.20 -17.65 0.82
N PRO A 93 -9.28 -18.54 -0.18
CA PRO A 93 -10.57 -19.06 -0.63
C PRO A 93 -11.34 -19.83 0.46
N ASN A 94 -10.67 -20.27 1.55
CA ASN A 94 -11.25 -21.19 2.54
C ASN A 94 -10.88 -20.90 4.01
N VAL A 95 -10.31 -19.74 4.35
CA VAL A 95 -9.98 -19.46 5.75
C VAL A 95 -11.23 -18.90 6.43
N GLN A 96 -11.88 -19.71 7.28
CA GLN A 96 -12.72 -19.16 8.34
C GLN A 96 -11.81 -18.27 9.16
N SER A 97 -11.94 -16.94 9.01
CA SER A 97 -11.12 -15.97 9.71
C SER A 97 -11.23 -16.25 11.21
N THR A 98 -10.23 -16.92 11.78
CA THR A 98 -10.06 -16.90 13.22
C THR A 98 -9.89 -15.42 13.54
N GLY A 99 -10.62 -14.89 14.53
CA GLY A 99 -10.58 -13.45 14.87
C GLY A 99 -9.21 -12.91 15.31
N LEU A 100 -8.16 -13.72 15.17
CA LEU A 100 -6.77 -13.48 15.54
C LEU A 100 -5.96 -12.77 14.46
N ILE A 101 -6.41 -12.83 13.19
CA ILE A 101 -5.70 -12.19 12.06
C ILE A 101 -6.58 -11.12 11.41
N GLN A 102 -6.14 -9.87 11.50
CA GLN A 102 -6.75 -8.75 10.78
C GLN A 102 -6.02 -8.52 9.47
N GLN A 103 -6.77 -8.25 8.40
CA GLN A 103 -6.20 -8.08 7.06
C GLN A 103 -6.58 -6.75 6.44
N HIS A 104 -5.58 -6.14 5.83
CA HIS A 104 -5.67 -4.83 5.21
C HIS A 104 -5.05 -4.90 3.82
N VAL A 105 -5.64 -4.18 2.88
CA VAL A 105 -5.09 -3.98 1.55
C VAL A 105 -4.76 -2.50 1.43
N VAL A 106 -3.53 -2.20 1.04
CA VAL A 106 -2.99 -0.85 0.99
C VAL A 106 -2.35 -0.62 -0.37
N PHE A 107 -2.68 0.50 -1.00
CA PHE A 107 -2.27 0.79 -2.36
C PHE A 107 -1.05 1.73 -2.37
N VAL A 108 -0.01 1.33 -3.09
CA VAL A 108 1.28 2.01 -3.11
C VAL A 108 1.78 2.21 -4.55
N ASP A 109 2.43 3.35 -4.79
CA ASP A 109 3.32 3.50 -5.94
C ASP A 109 4.73 3.05 -5.54
N PHE A 110 5.09 1.82 -5.89
CA PHE A 110 6.45 1.31 -5.66
C PHE A 110 7.51 2.26 -6.22
N GLY A 111 8.61 2.45 -5.48
CA GLY A 111 9.65 3.40 -5.85
C GLY A 111 9.31 4.86 -5.60
N LYS A 112 8.27 5.17 -4.80
CA LYS A 112 7.95 6.53 -4.34
C LYS A 112 7.58 6.52 -2.85
N PRO A 113 7.98 7.54 -2.08
CA PRO A 113 7.49 7.70 -0.71
C PRO A 113 5.97 7.82 -0.66
N GLN A 114 5.35 7.19 0.34
CA GLN A 114 3.90 7.21 0.55
C GLN A 114 3.62 7.60 2.01
N GLU A 115 3.33 8.88 2.23
CA GLU A 115 3.15 9.40 3.59
C GLU A 115 1.99 8.73 4.34
N GLY A 116 0.92 8.35 3.62
CA GLY A 116 -0.22 7.66 4.21
C GLY A 116 0.14 6.37 4.93
N LEU A 117 1.19 5.67 4.49
CA LEU A 117 1.64 4.42 5.10
C LEU A 117 2.11 4.59 6.54
N LYS A 118 2.53 5.80 6.95
CA LYS A 118 2.98 6.04 8.34
C LYS A 118 1.84 5.88 9.35
N PHE A 119 0.59 6.05 8.92
CA PHE A 119 -0.61 5.88 9.72
C PHE A 119 -1.17 4.46 9.69
N VAL A 120 -0.74 3.65 8.72
CA VAL A 120 -1.18 2.27 8.56
C VAL A 120 -0.19 1.31 9.20
N LEU A 121 1.10 1.47 8.91
CA LEU A 121 2.16 0.57 9.37
C LEU A 121 2.89 1.11 10.60
N GLY A 122 2.95 2.43 10.74
CA GLY A 122 3.52 3.08 11.91
C GLY A 122 2.54 3.15 13.08
N ASP A 123 2.95 3.82 14.15
CA ASP A 123 2.12 4.03 15.35
C ASP A 123 1.52 5.45 15.42
N GLN A 124 1.59 6.19 14.31
CA GLN A 124 1.09 7.55 14.22
C GLN A 124 -0.42 7.55 13.93
N LYS A 125 -1.14 8.51 14.51
CA LYS A 125 -2.55 8.77 14.18
C LYS A 125 -2.66 10.02 13.31
N PRO A 126 -3.53 10.04 12.28
CA PRO A 126 -3.79 11.28 11.52
C PRO A 126 -4.39 12.35 12.44
N GLN A 127 -3.87 13.58 12.37
CA GLN A 127 -4.34 14.71 13.19
C GLN A 127 -4.79 15.90 12.35
N SER A 128 -4.04 16.21 11.28
CA SER A 128 -4.34 17.31 10.35
C SER A 128 -5.23 16.87 9.19
N GLU A 129 -5.80 17.83 8.46
CA GLU A 129 -6.50 17.53 7.20
C GLU A 129 -5.58 16.88 6.17
N SER A 130 -4.31 17.30 6.10
CA SER A 130 -3.31 16.70 5.20
C SER A 130 -3.01 15.25 5.56
N ASP A 131 -2.97 14.92 6.85
CA ASP A 131 -2.74 13.54 7.30
C ASP A 131 -3.89 12.62 6.86
N TRP A 132 -5.14 13.07 7.03
CA TRP A 132 -6.31 12.33 6.59
C TRP A 132 -6.35 12.16 5.07
N ILE A 133 -5.96 13.20 4.30
CA ILE A 133 -5.82 13.09 2.85
C ILE A 133 -4.75 12.04 2.48
N SER A 134 -3.58 12.11 3.11
CA SER A 134 -2.47 11.17 2.85
C SER A 134 -2.86 9.73 3.18
N LEU A 135 -3.56 9.48 4.29
CA LEU A 135 -4.11 8.17 4.62
C LEU A 135 -5.14 7.71 3.57
N GLY A 136 -6.07 8.58 3.18
CA GLY A 136 -7.09 8.22 2.18
C GLY A 136 -6.49 7.81 0.83
N LYS A 137 -5.38 8.44 0.41
CA LYS A 137 -4.69 8.14 -0.86
C LYS A 137 -4.09 6.74 -0.96
N VAL A 138 -3.89 6.04 0.15
CA VAL A 138 -3.37 4.65 0.17
C VAL A 138 -4.47 3.60 0.44
N LEU A 139 -5.72 4.03 0.57
CA LEU A 139 -6.90 3.19 0.79
C LEU A 139 -7.84 3.24 -0.42
N ALA A 140 -8.97 2.53 -0.39
CA ALA A 140 -9.99 2.58 -1.46
C ALA A 140 -11.40 2.50 -0.88
N GLY A 141 -12.39 2.85 -1.71
CA GLY A 141 -13.81 2.75 -1.39
C GLY A 141 -14.20 3.54 -0.15
N GLU A 142 -15.01 2.92 0.71
CA GLU A 142 -15.54 3.56 1.92
C GLU A 142 -14.44 4.02 2.89
N GLU A 143 -13.33 3.29 2.98
CA GLU A 143 -12.23 3.65 3.87
C GLU A 143 -11.55 4.96 3.45
N ALA A 144 -11.30 5.12 2.15
CA ALA A 144 -10.77 6.36 1.58
C ALA A 144 -11.76 7.52 1.73
N ILE A 145 -13.05 7.29 1.45
CA ILE A 145 -14.13 8.28 1.61
C ILE A 145 -14.18 8.80 3.04
N ARG A 146 -14.15 7.91 4.05
CA ARG A 146 -14.15 8.31 5.46
C ARG A 146 -12.95 9.19 5.80
N CYS A 147 -11.78 8.91 5.22
CA CYS A 147 -10.60 9.75 5.41
C CYS A 147 -10.79 11.15 4.84
N PHE A 148 -11.27 11.27 3.60
CA PHE A 148 -11.52 12.58 2.97
C PHE A 148 -12.62 13.38 3.69
N GLN A 149 -13.67 12.71 4.19
CA GLN A 149 -14.69 13.35 5.02
C GLN A 149 -14.10 13.88 6.34
N LYS A 150 -13.21 13.13 7.00
CA LYS A 150 -12.52 13.61 8.21
C LYS A 150 -11.65 14.83 7.90
N ALA A 151 -10.94 14.85 6.77
CA ALA A 151 -10.20 16.03 6.31
C ALA A 151 -11.12 17.25 6.12
N LEU A 152 -12.30 17.07 5.52
CA LEU A 152 -13.28 18.14 5.30
C LEU A 152 -13.98 18.61 6.58
N ARG A 153 -14.04 17.80 7.63
CA ARG A 153 -14.52 18.26 8.95
C ARG A 153 -13.54 19.23 9.61
N ILE A 154 -12.24 19.02 9.41
CA ILE A 154 -11.19 19.92 9.89
C ILE A 154 -11.16 21.19 9.03
N ASN A 155 -11.15 21.02 7.70
CA ASN A 155 -11.15 22.12 6.76
C ASN A 155 -12.17 21.88 5.63
N SER A 156 -13.37 22.42 5.80
CA SER A 156 -14.49 22.26 4.87
C SER A 156 -14.28 22.90 3.49
N LYS A 157 -13.24 23.73 3.35
CA LYS A 157 -12.87 24.39 2.09
C LYS A 157 -11.69 23.71 1.38
N ASN A 158 -11.14 22.63 1.93
CA ASN A 158 -10.04 21.91 1.30
C ASN A 158 -10.47 21.33 -0.06
N LEU A 159 -9.95 21.90 -1.15
CA LEU A 159 -10.34 21.53 -2.51
C LEU A 159 -9.88 20.12 -2.88
N GLU A 160 -8.66 19.76 -2.48
CA GLU A 160 -8.10 18.43 -2.78
C GLU A 160 -8.95 17.33 -2.14
N ALA A 161 -9.32 17.47 -0.87
CA ALA A 161 -10.18 16.51 -0.18
C ALA A 161 -11.56 16.38 -0.85
N LYS A 162 -12.16 17.48 -1.32
CA LYS A 162 -13.42 17.43 -2.09
C LYS A 162 -13.25 16.69 -3.41
N THR A 163 -12.19 16.99 -4.15
CA THR A 163 -11.91 16.34 -5.44
C THR A 163 -11.70 14.84 -5.25
N LEU A 164 -10.87 14.43 -4.30
CA LEU A 164 -10.60 13.02 -4.02
C LEU A 164 -11.85 12.29 -3.51
N LEU A 165 -12.67 12.93 -2.68
CA LEU A 165 -13.95 12.39 -2.23
C LEU A 165 -14.89 12.13 -3.42
N HIS A 166 -15.08 13.10 -4.31
CA HIS A 166 -15.94 12.92 -5.48
C HIS A 166 -15.41 11.83 -6.41
N GLN A 167 -14.12 11.82 -6.70
CA GLN A 167 -13.49 10.76 -7.51
C GLN A 167 -13.76 9.36 -6.94
N GLU A 168 -13.62 9.19 -5.63
CA GLU A 168 -13.82 7.89 -5.01
C GLU A 168 -15.30 7.48 -4.93
N LEU A 169 -16.21 8.43 -4.74
CA LEU A 169 -17.66 8.19 -4.83
C LEU A 169 -18.07 7.79 -6.25
N ASP A 170 -17.51 8.42 -7.27
CA ASP A 170 -17.82 8.09 -8.66
C ASP A 170 -17.26 6.72 -9.06
N LYS A 171 -16.08 6.34 -8.54
CA LYS A 171 -15.62 4.95 -8.63
C LYS A 171 -16.64 4.01 -7.99
N LEU A 172 -17.05 4.23 -6.74
CA LEU A 172 -18.01 3.32 -6.09
C LEU A 172 -19.30 3.12 -6.89
N LYS A 173 -19.87 4.18 -7.46
CA LYS A 173 -21.05 4.07 -8.34
C LYS A 173 -20.79 3.24 -9.60
N THR A 174 -19.55 3.22 -10.09
CA THR A 174 -19.15 2.48 -11.29
C THR A 174 -19.02 0.98 -11.01
N TYR A 175 -18.69 0.61 -9.76
CA TYR A 175 -18.45 -0.76 -9.33
C TYR A 175 -19.54 -1.34 -8.41
N SER A 176 -20.62 -0.59 -8.18
CA SER A 176 -21.83 -1.02 -7.45
C SER A 176 -22.88 -1.59 -8.39
#